data_AF-A0A9X2MTF9-F1
#
_entry.id   AF-A0A9X2MTF9-F1
#
_cell.length_a   1.000
_cell.length_b   1.000
_cell.length_c   1.000
_cell.angle_alpha   90.00
_cell.angle_beta   90.00
_cell.angle_gamma   90.00
#
_symmetry.space_group_name_H-M   'P 1'
#
loop_
_entity.id
_entity.type
_entity.pdbx_description
1 polymer ?
#
loop_
_entity_poly.entity_id
_entity_poly.type
_entity_poly.pdbx_seq_one_letter_code
_entity_poly.pdbx_strand_id
1 'polypeptide(L)'
;MTVKTVQSECFEKVYPGRTLIVGMTPSGAHYAQVYWIMGRSANSRNRVFELAGDGVRNKAYDPALMEDPSLIIYDPVRSLGDLHIVTNGDQTDTICDGYLQGLSFQQSLMYREFEPDAPHFTPRISAVLDAGKKTYTLSILKTAGNDPSVCQRQFFDYSGFKPGIGHCIHTYDSEQEGLLRPFQGEPFEAPLFDSIEETADFYWNGINEDNRIAILVKHIDASSGEVSFAFRDKHGK
;
A
#
# COMPACT_ATOMS: atom_id res chain seq x y z
N MET A 1 13.09 21.24 -10.95
CA MET A 1 12.41 19.95 -10.77
C MET A 1 11.12 20.24 -10.03
N THR A 2 9.97 19.82 -10.55
CA THR A 2 8.70 19.94 -9.85
C THR A 2 8.71 18.98 -8.67
N VAL A 3 8.40 19.46 -7.47
CA VAL A 3 8.32 18.61 -6.27
C VAL A 3 7.10 17.72 -6.40
N LYS A 4 7.27 16.39 -6.30
CA LYS A 4 6.15 15.44 -6.25
C LYS A 4 5.38 15.64 -4.95
N THR A 5 4.06 15.77 -5.04
CA THR A 5 3.17 15.93 -3.89
C THR A 5 2.03 14.93 -3.98
N VAL A 6 1.38 14.62 -2.85
CA VAL A 6 0.15 13.82 -2.84
C VAL A 6 -0.93 14.41 -3.76
N GLN A 7 -1.01 15.74 -3.83
CA GLN A 7 -1.94 16.44 -4.71
C GLN A 7 -1.72 16.02 -6.18
N SER A 8 -0.52 16.20 -6.71
CA SER A 8 -0.19 15.89 -8.11
C SER A 8 -0.09 14.40 -8.40
N GLU A 9 0.37 13.60 -7.44
CA GLU A 9 0.64 12.17 -7.63
C GLU A 9 -0.55 11.28 -7.31
N CYS A 10 -1.54 11.74 -6.55
CA CYS A 10 -2.69 10.92 -6.13
C CYS A 10 -4.04 11.59 -6.39
N PHE A 11 -4.22 12.84 -5.97
CA PHE A 11 -5.55 13.48 -5.96
C PHE A 11 -5.97 13.99 -7.35
N GLU A 12 -5.02 14.52 -8.12
CA GLU A 12 -5.25 14.98 -9.49
C GLU A 12 -5.21 13.83 -10.51
N LYS A 13 -4.69 12.66 -10.12
CA LYS A 13 -4.66 11.47 -10.98
C LYS A 13 -6.00 10.75 -10.94
N VAL A 14 -6.52 10.43 -12.12
CA VAL A 14 -7.76 9.62 -12.27
C VAL A 14 -7.59 8.24 -11.62
N TYR A 15 -6.40 7.65 -11.75
CA TYR A 15 -6.16 6.28 -11.29
C TYR A 15 -4.69 5.96 -10.97
N PRO A 16 -4.16 6.39 -9.80
CA PRO A 16 -2.85 5.93 -9.32
C PRO A 16 -2.85 4.45 -8.91
N GLY A 17 -4.03 3.85 -8.75
CA GLY A 17 -4.22 2.43 -8.44
C GLY A 17 -4.18 2.15 -6.94
N ARG A 18 -3.34 1.19 -6.54
CA ARG A 18 -3.12 0.88 -5.12
C ARG A 18 -1.98 1.74 -4.61
N THR A 19 -2.11 2.25 -3.39
CA THR A 19 -1.13 3.15 -2.81
C THR A 19 -0.92 2.81 -1.36
N LEU A 20 0.33 2.92 -0.91
CA LEU A 20 0.71 2.80 0.49
C LEU A 20 1.50 4.02 0.95
N ILE A 21 1.35 4.36 2.22
CA ILE A 21 2.12 5.39 2.92
C ILE A 21 2.61 4.80 4.23
N VAL A 22 3.88 5.01 4.57
CA VAL A 22 4.45 4.64 5.88
C VAL A 22 5.19 5.82 6.47
N GLY A 23 4.95 6.12 7.75
CA GLY A 23 5.54 7.26 8.43
C GLY A 23 5.18 7.36 9.91
N MET A 24 5.23 8.58 10.43
CA MET A 24 4.95 8.89 11.83
C MET A 24 4.08 10.14 11.95
N THR A 25 3.18 10.16 12.93
CA THR A 25 2.29 11.29 13.18
C THR A 25 3.06 12.52 13.71
N PRO A 26 2.49 13.74 13.63
CA PRO A 26 3.16 14.97 14.06
C PRO A 26 3.63 14.96 15.52
N SER A 27 2.86 14.38 16.43
CA SER A 27 3.24 14.24 17.84
C SER A 27 4.37 13.23 18.08
N GLY A 28 4.66 12.36 17.11
CA GLY A 28 5.54 11.21 17.28
C GLY A 28 4.96 10.09 18.13
N ALA A 29 3.69 10.20 18.55
CA ALA A 29 3.03 9.20 19.39
C ALA A 29 2.70 7.92 18.63
N HIS A 30 2.49 8.00 17.30
CA HIS A 30 2.14 6.84 16.50
C HIS A 30 3.00 6.74 15.24
N TYR A 31 3.37 5.51 14.90
CA TYR A 31 3.67 5.15 13.53
C TYR A 31 2.36 4.97 12.75
N ALA A 32 2.37 5.32 11.46
CA ALA A 32 1.20 5.19 10.62
C ALA A 32 1.49 4.39 9.34
N GLN A 33 0.55 3.52 8.99
CA GLN A 33 0.46 2.90 7.66
C GLN A 33 -0.89 3.28 7.05
N VAL A 34 -0.87 3.89 5.87
CA VAL A 34 -2.08 4.16 5.07
C VAL A 34 -2.03 3.23 3.87
N TYR A 35 -3.15 2.59 3.55
CA TYR A 35 -3.27 1.78 2.36
C TYR A 35 -4.66 1.94 1.74
N TRP A 36 -4.72 2.20 0.45
CA TRP A 36 -6.00 2.24 -0.26
C TRP A 36 -5.97 1.48 -1.57
N ILE A 37 -7.16 1.06 -1.96
CA ILE A 37 -7.43 0.37 -3.21
C ILE A 37 -8.37 1.21 -4.06
N MET A 38 -8.05 1.28 -5.33
CA MET A 38 -8.90 1.81 -6.38
C MET A 38 -9.28 0.70 -7.36
N GLY A 39 -10.41 0.85 -8.05
CA GLY A 39 -10.93 -0.14 -8.98
C GLY A 39 -11.60 0.49 -10.20
N ARG A 40 -11.35 -0.09 -11.39
CA ARG A 40 -11.96 0.31 -12.67
C ARG A 40 -12.95 -0.73 -13.18
N SER A 41 -12.59 -2.02 -13.12
CA SER A 41 -13.45 -3.14 -13.52
C SER A 41 -14.41 -3.56 -12.42
N ALA A 42 -15.51 -4.25 -12.77
CA ALA A 42 -16.45 -4.81 -11.81
C ALA A 42 -15.74 -5.68 -10.74
N ASN A 43 -14.86 -6.59 -11.17
CA ASN A 43 -14.06 -7.44 -10.27
C ASN A 43 -13.22 -6.59 -9.30
N SER A 44 -12.53 -5.56 -9.81
CA SER A 44 -11.69 -4.68 -8.98
C SER A 44 -12.48 -3.75 -8.05
N ARG A 45 -13.76 -3.48 -8.36
CA ARG A 45 -14.66 -2.65 -7.55
C ARG A 45 -15.33 -3.45 -6.43
N ASN A 46 -15.37 -4.77 -6.57
CA ASN A 46 -16.04 -5.68 -5.67
C ASN A 46 -15.16 -6.07 -4.48
N ARG A 47 -14.65 -5.10 -3.71
CA ARG A 47 -13.64 -5.34 -2.66
C ARG A 47 -13.90 -4.52 -1.39
N VAL A 48 -13.71 -5.15 -0.23
CA VAL A 48 -13.79 -4.51 1.09
C VAL A 48 -12.68 -5.02 2.01
N PHE A 49 -12.28 -4.18 2.96
CA PHE A 49 -11.39 -4.58 4.05
C PHE A 49 -12.19 -5.16 5.22
N GLU A 50 -11.63 -6.19 5.84
CA GLU A 50 -12.15 -6.81 7.06
C GLU A 50 -11.00 -7.07 8.03
N LEU A 51 -11.24 -6.82 9.32
CA LEU A 51 -10.28 -7.17 10.37
C LEU A 51 -10.12 -8.69 10.43
N ALA A 52 -8.87 -9.15 10.45
CA ALA A 52 -8.49 -10.55 10.53
C ALA A 52 -7.45 -10.72 11.65
N GLY A 53 -7.92 -10.85 12.89
CA GLY A 53 -7.05 -10.86 14.07
C GLY A 53 -6.37 -9.50 14.27
N ASP A 54 -5.04 -9.48 14.24
CA ASP A 54 -4.18 -8.28 14.30
C ASP A 54 -3.87 -7.69 12.91
N GLY A 55 -4.37 -8.33 11.85
CA GLY A 55 -4.20 -7.93 10.46
C GLY A 55 -5.50 -7.47 9.80
N VAL A 56 -5.40 -7.24 8.49
CA VAL A 56 -6.54 -6.91 7.64
C VAL A 56 -6.53 -7.85 6.45
N ARG A 57 -7.70 -8.37 6.10
CA ARG A 57 -7.97 -9.16 4.90
C ARG A 57 -8.75 -8.33 3.89
N ASN A 58 -8.35 -8.43 2.63
CA ASN A 58 -9.15 -7.97 1.50
C ASN A 58 -10.05 -9.13 1.03
N LYS A 59 -11.35 -8.88 0.84
CA LYS A 59 -12.30 -9.89 0.36
C LYS A 59 -13.30 -9.30 -0.63
N ALA A 60 -14.00 -10.17 -1.36
CA ALA A 60 -15.12 -9.74 -2.18
C ALA A 60 -16.21 -9.09 -1.31
N TYR A 61 -16.79 -8.01 -1.83
CA TYR A 61 -18.04 -7.48 -1.28
C TYR A 61 -19.21 -8.43 -1.59
N ASP A 62 -19.33 -8.86 -2.85
CA ASP A 62 -20.26 -9.88 -3.33
C ASP A 62 -19.50 -11.06 -3.94
N PRO A 63 -19.42 -12.22 -3.26
CA PRO A 63 -18.73 -13.40 -3.77
C PRO A 63 -19.23 -13.90 -5.14
N ALA A 64 -20.48 -13.61 -5.51
CA ALA A 64 -21.06 -14.05 -6.78
C ALA A 64 -20.53 -13.27 -8.00
N LEU A 65 -19.97 -12.07 -7.78
CA LEU A 65 -19.42 -11.20 -8.82
C LEU A 65 -17.90 -11.31 -8.94
N MET A 66 -17.28 -12.27 -8.24
CA MET A 66 -15.84 -12.50 -8.26
C MET A 66 -15.46 -13.40 -9.43
N GLU A 67 -14.63 -12.88 -10.33
CA GLU A 67 -14.12 -13.64 -11.49
C GLU A 67 -12.80 -14.33 -11.15
N ASP A 68 -11.82 -13.56 -10.66
CA ASP A 68 -10.50 -14.07 -10.26
C ASP A 68 -10.21 -13.67 -8.81
N PRO A 69 -10.17 -14.64 -7.87
CA PRO A 69 -9.88 -14.38 -6.46
C PRO A 69 -8.40 -14.07 -6.21
N SER A 70 -7.47 -14.49 -7.08
CA SER A 70 -6.04 -14.52 -6.77
C SER A 70 -5.40 -13.15 -6.58
N LEU A 71 -5.92 -12.13 -7.28
CA LEU A 71 -5.48 -10.73 -7.18
C LEU A 71 -6.39 -9.88 -6.28
N ILE A 72 -7.41 -10.50 -5.67
CA ILE A 72 -8.41 -9.83 -4.84
C ILE A 72 -8.28 -10.22 -3.37
N ILE A 73 -8.20 -11.53 -3.10
CA ILE A 73 -8.19 -12.06 -1.75
C ILE A 73 -6.74 -12.21 -1.31
N TYR A 74 -6.29 -11.28 -0.48
CA TYR A 74 -4.99 -11.32 0.19
C TYR A 74 -5.08 -10.54 1.49
N ASP A 75 -4.08 -10.71 2.35
CA ASP A 75 -3.97 -9.99 3.61
C ASP A 75 -3.06 -8.77 3.39
N PRO A 76 -3.61 -7.56 3.09
CA PRO A 76 -2.79 -6.37 2.84
C PRO A 76 -1.96 -5.96 4.04
N VAL A 77 -2.38 -6.29 5.27
CA VAL A 77 -1.72 -5.87 6.50
C VAL A 77 -1.52 -7.06 7.42
N ARG A 78 -0.28 -7.30 7.82
CA ARG A 78 0.10 -8.31 8.83
C ARG A 78 1.14 -7.74 9.80
N SER A 79 1.26 -8.37 10.96
CA SER A 79 2.27 -8.05 11.96
C SER A 79 3.02 -9.31 12.40
N LEU A 80 4.31 -9.16 12.70
CA LEU A 80 5.21 -10.20 13.21
C LEU A 80 6.12 -9.60 14.29
N GLY A 81 5.71 -9.67 15.56
CA GLY A 81 6.37 -8.93 16.64
C GLY A 81 6.35 -7.43 16.34
N ASP A 82 7.54 -6.80 16.33
CA ASP A 82 7.70 -5.37 16.04
C ASP A 82 7.63 -5.03 14.54
N LEU A 83 7.47 -6.03 13.66
CA LEU A 83 7.37 -5.83 12.22
C LEU A 83 5.91 -5.62 11.82
N HIS A 84 5.64 -4.51 11.13
CA HIS A 84 4.33 -4.18 10.58
C HIS A 84 4.45 -4.10 9.05
N ILE A 85 3.76 -4.99 8.36
CA ILE A 85 3.90 -5.21 6.92
C ILE A 85 2.62 -4.72 6.24
N VAL A 86 2.78 -3.95 5.16
CA VAL A 86 1.67 -3.53 4.29
C VAL A 86 2.02 -3.75 2.82
N THR A 87 1.15 -4.39 2.06
CA THR A 87 1.38 -4.67 0.63
C THR A 87 0.09 -4.65 -0.19
N ASN A 88 0.20 -4.60 -1.52
CA ASN A 88 -0.95 -4.65 -2.42
C ASN A 88 -1.30 -6.03 -2.99
N GLY A 89 -0.75 -7.12 -2.44
CA GLY A 89 -1.02 -8.47 -2.93
C GLY A 89 -0.55 -9.59 -1.99
N ASP A 90 -0.53 -10.82 -2.51
CA ASP A 90 -0.12 -12.02 -1.77
C ASP A 90 1.38 -12.04 -1.37
N GLN A 91 2.18 -11.08 -1.86
CA GLN A 91 3.55 -10.95 -1.39
C GLN A 91 3.66 -10.61 0.10
N THR A 92 2.57 -10.21 0.77
CA THR A 92 2.55 -10.10 2.24
C THR A 92 2.99 -11.42 2.89
N ASP A 93 2.47 -12.55 2.42
CA ASP A 93 2.79 -13.87 3.00
C ASP A 93 4.22 -14.28 2.66
N THR A 94 4.67 -14.01 1.43
CA THR A 94 6.07 -14.17 1.03
C THR A 94 7.03 -13.44 1.97
N ILE A 95 6.71 -12.20 2.35
CA ILE A 95 7.54 -11.41 3.27
C ILE A 95 7.50 -12.02 4.68
N CYS A 96 6.31 -12.39 5.16
CA CYS A 96 6.13 -13.00 6.47
C CYS A 96 6.92 -14.31 6.60
N ASP A 97 6.77 -15.21 5.63
CA ASP A 97 7.45 -16.51 5.60
C ASP A 97 8.96 -16.34 5.53
N GLY A 98 9.44 -15.37 4.75
CA GLY A 98 10.86 -15.06 4.69
C GLY A 98 11.41 -14.62 6.05
N TYR A 99 10.71 -13.75 6.78
CA TYR A 99 11.12 -13.38 8.14
C TYR A 99 11.10 -14.56 9.11
N LEU A 100 10.09 -15.42 9.04
CA LEU A 100 10.04 -16.66 9.85
C LEU A 100 11.20 -17.62 9.54
N GLN A 101 11.74 -17.56 8.32
CA GLN A 101 12.92 -18.31 7.88
C GLN A 101 14.25 -17.55 8.09
N GLY A 102 14.23 -16.35 8.68
CA GLY A 102 15.42 -15.54 8.95
C GLY A 102 15.96 -14.76 7.74
N LEU A 103 15.18 -14.61 6.67
CA LEU A 103 15.51 -13.77 5.52
C LEU A 103 15.18 -12.29 5.79
N SER A 104 15.92 -11.39 5.14
CA SER A 104 15.59 -9.97 5.10
C SER A 104 14.40 -9.70 4.17
N PHE A 105 13.76 -8.53 4.34
CA PHE A 105 12.71 -8.06 3.44
C PHE A 105 13.09 -8.15 1.95
N GLN A 106 14.29 -7.71 1.59
CA GLN A 106 14.81 -7.74 0.23
C GLN A 106 14.98 -9.17 -0.27
N GLN A 107 15.59 -10.04 0.55
CA GLN A 107 15.81 -11.45 0.20
C GLN A 107 14.48 -12.16 -0.07
N SER A 108 13.46 -11.92 0.74
CA SER A 108 12.12 -12.49 0.58
C SER A 108 11.47 -12.12 -0.76
N LEU A 109 11.80 -10.96 -1.34
CA LEU A 109 11.19 -10.50 -2.60
C LEU A 109 12.01 -10.84 -3.86
N MET A 110 13.19 -11.46 -3.72
CA MET A 110 14.05 -11.74 -4.89
C MET A 110 13.43 -12.72 -5.89
N TYR A 111 12.53 -13.60 -5.44
CA TYR A 111 11.83 -14.56 -6.30
C TYR A 111 10.45 -14.09 -6.76
N ARG A 112 10.01 -12.90 -6.32
CA ARG A 112 8.76 -12.28 -6.74
C ARG A 112 9.01 -11.29 -7.87
N GLU A 113 7.96 -11.03 -8.65
CA GLU A 113 7.91 -10.05 -9.73
C GLU A 113 6.63 -9.23 -9.64
N PHE A 114 6.38 -8.37 -10.63
CA PHE A 114 5.08 -7.71 -10.83
C PHE A 114 3.92 -8.73 -10.95
N GLU A 115 2.68 -8.27 -10.93
CA GLU A 115 1.51 -9.13 -11.10
C GLU A 115 1.43 -9.66 -12.55
N PRO A 116 1.05 -10.94 -12.74
CA PRO A 116 0.98 -11.55 -14.07
C PRO A 116 -0.33 -11.18 -14.83
N ASP A 117 -0.71 -9.90 -14.81
CA ASP A 117 -1.98 -9.37 -15.33
C ASP A 117 -1.77 -8.56 -16.62
N ALA A 118 -1.27 -9.24 -17.65
CA ALA A 118 -1.08 -8.63 -18.96
C ALA A 118 -2.39 -7.95 -19.46
N PRO A 119 -2.30 -6.76 -20.10
CA PRO A 119 -1.07 -6.05 -20.49
C PRO A 119 -0.53 -5.10 -19.41
N HIS A 120 -1.17 -5.02 -18.24
CA HIS A 120 -0.84 -4.00 -17.23
C HIS A 120 0.45 -4.31 -16.49
N PHE A 121 0.68 -5.57 -16.13
CA PHE A 121 1.85 -5.99 -15.35
C PHE A 121 1.98 -5.16 -14.07
N THR A 122 0.94 -5.17 -13.27
CA THR A 122 0.79 -4.24 -12.15
C THR A 122 1.97 -4.36 -11.20
N PRO A 123 2.59 -3.23 -10.79
CA PRO A 123 3.64 -3.29 -9.81
C PRO A 123 3.18 -3.87 -8.47
N ARG A 124 4.05 -4.66 -7.85
CA ARG A 124 3.91 -5.05 -6.45
C ARG A 124 4.61 -4.01 -5.58
N ILE A 125 3.83 -3.26 -4.82
CA ILE A 125 4.31 -2.33 -3.81
C ILE A 125 4.18 -2.97 -2.43
N SER A 126 5.22 -2.80 -1.60
CA SER A 126 5.25 -3.35 -0.25
C SER A 126 6.02 -2.41 0.67
N ALA A 127 5.68 -2.37 1.94
CA ALA A 127 6.47 -1.72 2.97
C ALA A 127 6.54 -2.56 4.24
N VAL A 128 7.69 -2.47 4.91
CA VAL A 128 7.90 -3.04 6.24
C VAL A 128 8.34 -1.93 7.17
N LEU A 129 7.59 -1.74 8.25
CA LEU A 129 7.98 -0.91 9.38
C LEU A 129 8.49 -1.81 10.50
N ASP A 130 9.63 -1.47 11.08
CA ASP A 130 10.20 -2.14 12.27
C ASP A 130 10.13 -1.15 13.44
N ALA A 131 9.17 -1.35 14.34
CA ALA A 131 8.93 -0.48 15.49
C ALA A 131 10.07 -0.56 16.52
N GLY A 132 10.70 -1.72 16.67
CA GLY A 132 11.81 -1.96 17.58
C GLY A 132 13.09 -1.25 17.13
N LYS A 133 13.35 -1.22 15.82
CA LYS A 133 14.49 -0.48 15.23
C LYS A 133 14.16 0.95 14.85
N LYS A 134 12.89 1.34 14.83
CA LYS A 134 12.40 2.65 14.38
C LYS A 134 12.84 2.96 12.95
N THR A 135 12.72 1.97 12.07
CA THR A 135 13.04 2.09 10.65
C THR A 135 11.88 1.62 9.79
N TYR A 136 11.89 1.96 8.52
CA TYR A 136 10.98 1.36 7.54
C TYR A 136 11.60 1.32 6.16
N THR A 137 11.16 0.35 5.36
CA THR A 137 11.63 0.16 3.99
C THR A 137 10.43 0.02 3.07
N LEU A 138 10.41 0.75 1.96
CA LEU A 138 9.44 0.60 0.87
C LEU A 138 10.08 -0.21 -0.26
N SER A 139 9.25 -0.88 -1.05
CA SER A 139 9.68 -1.59 -2.25
C SER A 139 8.67 -1.49 -3.38
N ILE A 140 9.17 -1.63 -4.60
CA ILE A 140 8.36 -1.82 -5.81
C ILE A 140 9.02 -2.84 -6.73
N LEU A 141 8.25 -3.83 -7.18
CA LEU A 141 8.63 -4.77 -8.22
C LEU A 141 7.79 -4.45 -9.46
N LYS A 142 8.43 -4.03 -10.56
CA LYS A 142 7.73 -3.50 -11.74
C LYS A 142 8.43 -3.85 -13.05
N THR A 143 7.70 -3.73 -14.15
CA THR A 143 8.26 -3.73 -15.50
C THR A 143 8.91 -2.39 -15.83
N ALA A 144 9.83 -2.41 -16.81
CA ALA A 144 10.28 -1.20 -17.48
C ALA A 144 9.37 -0.91 -18.68
N GLY A 145 8.48 0.08 -18.58
CA GLY A 145 7.62 0.47 -19.71
C GLY A 145 6.61 -0.59 -20.16
N ASN A 146 6.11 -1.41 -19.23
CA ASN A 146 5.22 -2.56 -19.50
C ASN A 146 5.87 -3.67 -20.35
N ASP A 147 7.21 -3.72 -20.43
CA ASP A 147 7.94 -4.88 -20.94
C ASP A 147 8.18 -5.88 -19.80
N PRO A 148 7.60 -7.10 -19.86
CA PRO A 148 7.75 -8.12 -18.83
C PRO A 148 9.08 -8.87 -18.91
N SER A 149 9.96 -8.57 -19.88
CA SER A 149 11.25 -9.27 -20.06
C SER A 149 12.19 -9.14 -18.86
N VAL A 150 12.08 -8.04 -18.11
CA VAL A 150 12.92 -7.75 -16.94
C VAL A 150 12.08 -7.15 -15.81
N CYS A 151 12.11 -7.80 -14.65
CA CYS A 151 11.59 -7.22 -13.41
C CYS A 151 12.61 -6.27 -12.76
N GLN A 152 12.24 -5.00 -12.65
CA GLN A 152 12.95 -4.01 -11.83
C GLN A 152 12.51 -4.17 -10.37
N ARG A 153 13.47 -4.38 -9.46
CA ARG A 153 13.24 -4.46 -8.02
C ARG A 153 13.91 -3.27 -7.36
N GLN A 154 13.14 -2.41 -6.72
CA GLN A 154 13.64 -1.21 -6.07
C GLN A 154 13.25 -1.22 -4.60
N PHE A 155 14.18 -0.78 -3.75
CA PHE A 155 14.00 -0.70 -2.30
C PHE A 155 14.46 0.68 -1.83
N PHE A 156 13.68 1.27 -0.93
CA PHE A 156 13.91 2.60 -0.37
C PHE A 156 13.93 2.47 1.14
N ASP A 157 15.12 2.61 1.74
CA ASP A 157 15.34 2.39 3.16
C ASP A 157 15.39 3.71 3.93
N TYR A 158 14.67 3.76 5.03
CA TYR A 158 14.58 4.92 5.91
C TYR A 158 15.00 4.53 7.32
N SER A 159 16.14 5.06 7.75
CA SER A 159 16.75 4.76 9.05
C SER A 159 16.08 5.51 10.23
N GLY A 160 14.91 6.10 10.01
CA GLY A 160 14.24 6.93 11.00
C GLY A 160 12.96 7.58 10.47
N PHE A 161 12.22 8.18 11.39
CA PHE A 161 10.95 8.84 11.11
C PHE A 161 11.07 10.36 11.27
N LYS A 162 10.37 11.09 10.41
CA LYS A 162 10.21 12.54 10.51
C LYS A 162 8.76 12.80 10.97
N PRO A 163 8.54 13.47 12.11
CA PRO A 163 7.19 13.72 12.60
C PRO A 163 6.30 14.41 11.58
N GLY A 164 5.09 13.89 11.38
CA GLY A 164 4.07 14.39 10.46
C GLY A 164 4.30 14.03 8.99
N ILE A 165 5.35 13.24 8.68
CA ILE A 165 5.72 12.86 7.32
C ILE A 165 5.72 11.34 7.19
N GLY A 166 5.05 10.86 6.15
CA GLY A 166 5.22 9.53 5.60
C GLY A 166 5.76 9.57 4.18
N HIS A 167 6.18 8.41 3.66
CA HIS A 167 6.57 8.25 2.27
C HIS A 167 5.53 7.42 1.53
N CYS A 168 5.10 7.95 0.40
CA CYS A 168 4.04 7.40 -0.44
C CYS A 168 4.61 6.71 -1.68
N ILE A 169 4.09 5.54 -2.00
CA ILE A 169 4.33 4.84 -3.26
C ILE A 169 3.03 4.21 -3.76
N HIS A 170 2.79 4.31 -5.07
CA HIS A 170 1.60 3.77 -5.72
C HIS A 170 1.94 2.90 -6.92
N THR A 171 0.97 2.16 -7.45
CA THR A 171 1.20 1.22 -8.54
C THR A 171 1.39 1.88 -9.90
N TYR A 172 0.65 2.95 -10.21
CA TYR A 172 0.62 3.51 -11.57
C TYR A 172 0.93 4.99 -11.62
N ASP A 173 1.74 5.41 -12.60
CA ASP A 173 2.08 6.81 -12.79
C ASP A 173 1.06 7.54 -13.69
N SER A 174 0.58 6.85 -14.72
CA SER A 174 -0.26 7.42 -15.77
C SER A 174 -1.00 6.32 -16.54
N GLU A 175 -1.91 6.75 -17.40
CA GLU A 175 -2.63 5.89 -18.33
C GLU A 175 -2.45 6.43 -19.75
N GLN A 176 -2.17 5.53 -20.71
CA GLN A 176 -2.06 5.85 -22.13
C GLN A 176 -2.84 4.82 -22.94
N GLU A 177 -3.85 5.26 -23.70
CA GLU A 177 -4.67 4.39 -24.56
C GLU A 177 -5.26 3.17 -23.81
N GLY A 178 -5.68 3.36 -22.55
CA GLY A 178 -6.19 2.28 -21.70
C GLY A 178 -5.12 1.49 -20.94
N LEU A 179 -3.85 1.62 -21.31
CA LEU A 179 -2.73 0.93 -20.68
C LEU A 179 -2.19 1.72 -19.49
N LEU A 180 -2.23 1.09 -18.31
CA LEU A 180 -1.66 1.64 -17.09
C LEU A 180 -0.13 1.51 -17.07
N ARG A 181 0.57 2.64 -16.89
CA ARG A 181 2.03 2.70 -16.82
C ARG A 181 2.51 2.58 -15.37
N PRO A 182 3.52 1.76 -15.09
CA PRO A 182 4.01 1.55 -13.72
C PRO A 182 4.64 2.82 -13.15
N PHE A 183 4.50 3.03 -11.83
CA PHE A 183 5.08 4.16 -11.11
C PHE A 183 6.57 4.38 -11.39
N GLN A 184 7.00 5.63 -11.51
CA GLN A 184 8.39 6.02 -11.75
C GLN A 184 8.91 7.01 -10.70
N GLY A 185 10.21 6.88 -10.41
CA GLY A 185 10.92 7.71 -9.44
C GLY A 185 10.95 7.11 -8.04
N GLU A 186 11.25 7.98 -7.08
CA GLU A 186 11.35 7.68 -5.66
C GLU A 186 10.00 7.88 -4.96
N PRO A 187 9.75 7.23 -3.80
CA PRO A 187 8.64 7.57 -2.93
C PRO A 187 8.68 9.06 -2.55
N PHE A 188 7.52 9.69 -2.46
CA PHE A 188 7.41 11.12 -2.16
C PHE A 188 6.81 11.35 -0.78
N GLU A 189 7.15 12.48 -0.15
CA GLU A 189 6.62 12.85 1.17
C GLU A 189 5.09 13.05 1.11
N ALA A 190 4.41 12.59 2.15
CA ALA A 190 2.97 12.68 2.30
C ALA A 190 2.62 13.05 3.75
N PRO A 191 1.68 13.98 3.98
CA PRO A 191 1.35 14.44 5.33
C PRO A 191 0.61 13.35 6.11
N LEU A 192 0.91 13.26 7.40
CA LEU A 192 0.17 12.43 8.35
C LEU A 192 -0.37 13.32 9.47
N PHE A 193 -1.46 12.88 10.10
CA PHE A 193 -2.14 13.63 11.15
C PHE A 193 -2.18 12.81 12.44
N ASP A 194 -2.27 13.48 13.58
CA ASP A 194 -2.33 12.77 14.87
C ASP A 194 -3.63 11.97 15.03
N SER A 195 -4.72 12.46 14.44
CA SER A 195 -5.98 11.72 14.37
C SER A 195 -5.95 10.71 13.23
N ILE A 196 -6.22 9.45 13.57
CA ILE A 196 -6.35 8.37 12.58
C ILE A 196 -7.51 8.64 11.62
N GLU A 197 -8.61 9.23 12.12
CA GLU A 197 -9.78 9.59 11.33
C GLU A 197 -9.48 10.76 10.39
N GLU A 198 -8.72 11.77 10.85
CA GLU A 198 -8.31 12.89 10.00
C GLU A 198 -7.41 12.41 8.86
N THR A 199 -6.48 11.50 9.15
CA THR A 199 -5.67 10.85 8.12
C THR A 199 -6.56 10.10 7.13
N ALA A 200 -7.50 9.28 7.61
CA ALA A 200 -8.40 8.52 6.74
C ALA A 200 -9.23 9.44 5.85
N ASP A 201 -9.85 10.47 6.41
CA ASP A 201 -10.73 11.41 5.70
C ASP A 201 -9.96 12.29 4.71
N PHE A 202 -8.75 12.74 5.06
CA PHE A 202 -7.90 13.53 4.17
C PHE A 202 -7.61 12.77 2.87
N TYR A 203 -7.15 11.52 2.97
CA TYR A 203 -6.84 10.72 1.79
C TYR A 203 -8.10 10.24 1.08
N TRP A 204 -9.13 9.80 1.81
CA TRP A 204 -10.39 9.33 1.22
C TRP A 204 -11.08 10.40 0.37
N ASN A 205 -11.11 11.64 0.84
CA ASN A 205 -11.75 12.76 0.15
C ASN A 205 -10.87 13.34 -0.97
N GLY A 206 -9.55 13.13 -0.93
CA GLY A 206 -8.64 13.59 -1.98
C GLY A 206 -8.60 12.68 -3.21
N ILE A 207 -8.81 11.37 -3.05
CA ILE A 207 -8.75 10.41 -4.17
C ILE A 207 -10.03 10.43 -5.03
N ASN A 208 -9.87 10.12 -6.32
CA ASN A 208 -10.97 10.13 -7.30
C ASN A 208 -12.17 9.27 -6.85
N GLU A 209 -13.34 9.89 -6.70
CA GLU A 209 -14.55 9.28 -6.15
C GLU A 209 -15.10 8.13 -7.00
N ASP A 210 -14.98 8.22 -8.32
CA ASP A 210 -15.45 7.17 -9.23
C ASP A 210 -14.67 5.87 -9.05
N ASN A 211 -13.38 5.99 -8.71
CA ASN A 211 -12.45 4.87 -8.66
C ASN A 211 -12.04 4.45 -7.24
N ARG A 212 -12.24 5.27 -6.19
CA ARG A 212 -11.97 4.88 -4.80
C ARG A 212 -12.85 3.71 -4.38
N ILE A 213 -12.27 2.71 -3.71
CA ILE A 213 -13.00 1.52 -3.25
C ILE A 213 -12.96 1.40 -1.74
N ALA A 214 -11.75 1.35 -1.17
CA ALA A 214 -11.56 1.28 0.27
C ALA A 214 -10.20 1.86 0.65
N ILE A 215 -10.13 2.42 1.85
CA ILE A 215 -8.91 2.85 2.52
C ILE A 215 -8.89 2.26 3.92
N LEU A 216 -7.70 1.89 4.37
CA LEU A 216 -7.39 1.61 5.76
C LEU A 216 -6.26 2.52 6.21
N VAL A 217 -6.37 3.00 7.45
CA VAL A 217 -5.28 3.63 8.19
C VAL A 217 -5.03 2.76 9.41
N LYS A 218 -3.77 2.44 9.66
CA LYS A 218 -3.29 1.74 10.85
C LYS A 218 -2.39 2.68 11.64
N HIS A 219 -2.72 2.93 12.89
CA HIS A 219 -1.81 3.56 13.85
C HIS A 219 -1.21 2.50 14.76
N ILE A 220 0.07 2.66 15.10
CA ILE A 220 0.82 1.83 16.02
C ILE A 220 1.39 2.77 17.08
N ASP A 221 0.97 2.64 18.34
CA ASP A 221 1.51 3.44 19.44
C ASP A 221 3.01 3.20 19.57
N ALA A 222 3.80 4.28 19.52
CA ALA A 222 5.25 4.21 19.49
C ALA A 222 5.88 3.75 20.82
N SER A 223 5.11 3.71 21.90
CA SER A 223 5.54 3.31 23.24
C SER A 223 5.08 1.91 23.63
N SER A 224 3.84 1.55 23.31
CA SER A 224 3.22 0.29 23.72
C SER A 224 3.14 -0.75 22.59
N GLY A 225 3.23 -0.31 21.33
CA GLY A 225 2.97 -1.16 20.16
C GLY A 225 1.49 -1.46 19.92
N GLU A 226 0.58 -0.85 20.69
CA GLU A 226 -0.86 -1.03 20.51
C GLU A 226 -1.31 -0.52 19.14
N VAL A 227 -2.20 -1.29 18.49
CA VAL A 227 -2.64 -1.01 17.12
C VAL A 227 -4.09 -0.56 17.11
N SER A 228 -4.37 0.48 16.33
CA SER A 228 -5.72 0.91 15.99
C SER A 228 -5.89 1.06 14.48
N PHE A 229 -7.14 0.93 14.02
CA PHE A 229 -7.48 1.01 12.61
C PHE A 229 -8.66 1.97 12.37
N ALA A 230 -8.61 2.69 11.26
CA ALA A 230 -9.74 3.39 10.68
C ALA A 230 -9.95 2.88 9.25
N PHE A 231 -11.21 2.75 8.85
CA PHE A 231 -11.60 2.29 7.52
C PHE A 231 -12.55 3.29 6.89
N ARG A 232 -12.49 3.41 5.55
CA ARG A 232 -13.59 3.92 4.74
C ARG A 232 -13.76 3.02 3.54
N ASP A 233 -14.99 2.76 3.13
CA ASP A 233 -15.28 2.09 1.87
C ASP A 233 -16.44 2.71 1.10
N LYS A 234 -16.50 2.41 -0.21
CA LYS A 234 -17.53 2.94 -1.12
C LYS A 234 -18.93 2.42 -0.79
N HIS A 235 -19.04 1.40 0.05
CA HIS A 235 -20.29 0.79 0.49
C HIS A 235 -20.79 1.36 1.83
N GLY A 236 -20.11 2.38 2.39
CA GLY A 236 -20.59 3.16 3.52
C GLY A 236 -20.14 2.68 4.90
N LYS A 237 -19.02 1.95 4.98
CA LYS A 237 -18.27 1.83 6.25
C LYS A 237 -17.21 2.91 6.38
#